data_AF-K1T8B2-F1
#
_entry.id   AF-K1T8B2-F1
#
_cell.length_a   1.000
_cell.length_b   1.000
_cell.length_c   1.000
_cell.angle_alpha   90.00
_cell.angle_beta   90.00
_cell.angle_gamma   90.00
#
_symmetry.space_group_name_H-M   'P 1'
#
loop_
_entity.id
_entity.type
_entity.pdbx_description
1 polymer ?
#
loop_
_entity_poly.entity_id
_entity_poly.type
_entity_poly.pdbx_seq_one_letter_code
_entity_poly.pdbx_strand_id
1 'polypeptide(L)'
;MLNFTVGPVMASDEVRAIGAEQVPYFRTAEFSAIMKENEQLMKQFAKASDDARTVFITGSGTASMEAVVMNVFTPADKVLVVNGGSFGHRFVQLC
;
A
#
# COMPACT_ATOMS: atom_id res chain seq x y z
N MET A 1 -12.81 9.57 22.66
CA MET A 1 -12.00 8.39 23.05
C MET A 1 -10.71 8.44 22.25
N LEU A 2 -9.54 8.38 22.89
CA LEU A 2 -8.25 8.38 22.20
C LEU A 2 -7.88 6.94 21.81
N ASN A 3 -7.41 6.73 20.58
CA ASN A 3 -6.99 5.42 20.07
C ASN A 3 -5.46 5.32 20.03
N PHE A 4 -4.90 4.37 20.78
CA PHE A 4 -3.47 4.08 20.86
C PHE A 4 -3.09 2.71 20.25
N THR A 5 -3.96 2.14 19.41
CA THR A 5 -3.64 0.94 18.63
C THR A 5 -2.73 1.28 17.43
N VAL A 6 -2.25 0.26 16.73
CA VAL A 6 -1.35 0.41 15.57
C VAL A 6 -2.06 0.43 14.22
N GLY A 7 -3.40 0.43 14.19
CA GLY A 7 -4.18 0.45 12.96
C GLY A 7 -5.56 -0.21 13.10
N PRO A 8 -6.65 0.44 12.64
CA PRO A 8 -6.73 1.84 12.20
C PRO A 8 -6.39 2.84 13.33
N VAL A 9 -6.01 4.07 12.98
CA VAL A 9 -5.64 5.15 13.92
C VAL A 9 -6.51 6.39 13.74
N MET A 10 -6.42 7.38 14.63
CA MET A 10 -7.12 8.66 14.48
C MET A 10 -6.55 9.44 13.28
N ALA A 11 -7.43 9.88 12.37
CA ALA A 11 -7.07 10.69 11.20
C ALA A 11 -7.19 12.19 11.50
N SER A 12 -6.50 13.02 10.72
CA SER A 12 -6.63 14.48 10.80
C SER A 12 -8.01 14.95 10.35
N ASP A 13 -8.37 16.19 10.71
CA ASP A 13 -9.68 16.75 10.37
C ASP A 13 -9.86 16.92 8.86
N GLU A 14 -8.80 17.22 8.12
CA GLU A 14 -8.82 17.35 6.66
C GLU A 14 -9.14 16.02 5.97
N VAL A 15 -8.50 14.93 6.40
CA VAL A 15 -8.77 13.58 5.86
C VAL A 15 -10.21 13.16 6.17
N ARG A 16 -10.69 13.48 7.37
CA ARG A 16 -12.08 13.19 7.78
C ARG A 16 -13.10 13.98 6.97
N ALA A 17 -12.79 15.24 6.63
CA ALA A 17 -13.65 16.08 5.79
C ALA A 17 -13.81 15.49 4.39
N ILE A 18 -12.72 15.06 3.75
CA ILE A 18 -12.74 14.39 2.44
C ILE A 18 -13.58 13.10 2.51
N GLY A 19 -13.45 12.33 3.59
CA GLY A 19 -14.23 11.11 3.80
C GLY A 19 -15.75 11.33 3.91
N ALA A 20 -16.21 12.57 4.09
CA ALA A 20 -17.62 12.94 4.12
C ALA A 20 -18.16 13.44 2.77
N GLU A 21 -17.31 13.59 1.75
CA GLU A 21 -17.71 14.01 0.41
C GLU A 21 -18.31 12.86 -0.41
N GLN A 22 -18.97 13.19 -1.53
CA GLN A 22 -19.42 12.19 -2.50
C GLN A 22 -18.22 11.64 -3.27
N VAL A 23 -18.10 10.31 -3.34
CA VAL A 23 -17.03 9.66 -4.11
C VAL A 23 -17.23 9.98 -5.60
N PRO A 24 -16.26 10.63 -6.27
CA PRO A 24 -16.40 10.99 -7.67
C PRO A 24 -16.31 9.77 -8.58
N TYR A 25 -16.87 9.89 -9.79
CA TYR A 25 -16.57 8.93 -10.86
C TYR A 25 -15.09 9.02 -11.24
N PHE A 26 -14.41 7.88 -11.32
CA PHE A 26 -12.95 7.81 -11.32
C PHE A 26 -12.30 7.48 -12.67
N ARG A 27 -13.08 7.21 -13.73
CA ARG A 27 -12.52 7.02 -15.08
C ARG A 27 -12.49 8.35 -15.83
N THR A 28 -11.71 9.29 -15.30
CA THR A 28 -11.64 10.67 -15.79
C THR A 28 -10.19 11.17 -15.80
N ALA A 29 -9.93 12.28 -16.50
CA ALA A 29 -8.59 12.89 -16.55
C ALA A 29 -8.21 13.50 -15.20
N GLU A 30 -9.19 14.01 -14.46
CA GLU A 30 -9.04 14.61 -13.14
C GLU A 30 -8.59 13.55 -12.13
N PHE A 31 -9.25 12.39 -12.07
CA PHE A 31 -8.83 11.31 -11.17
C PHE A 31 -7.49 10.70 -11.60
N SER A 32 -7.20 10.69 -12.91
CA SER A 32 -5.88 10.27 -13.41
C SER A 32 -4.76 11.20 -12.93
N ALA A 33 -5.01 12.51 -12.83
CA ALA A 33 -4.05 13.46 -12.28
C ALA A 33 -3.78 13.19 -10.79
N ILE A 34 -4.84 12.93 -10.00
CA ILE A 34 -4.72 12.53 -8.58
C ILE A 34 -3.88 11.27 -8.42
N MET A 35 -4.11 10.24 -9.22
CA MET A 35 -3.34 8.99 -9.13
C MET A 35 -1.86 9.17 -9.48
N LYS A 36 -1.54 10.07 -10.42
CA LYS A 36 -0.15 10.40 -10.77
C LYS A 36 0.54 11.21 -9.67
N GLU A 37 -0.16 12.16 -9.07
CA GLU A 37 0.33 12.90 -7.90
C GLU A 37 0.60 11.95 -6.73
N ASN A 38 -0.33 11.02 -6.45
CA ASN A 38 -0.13 10.00 -5.42
C ASN A 38 1.12 9.15 -5.70
N GLU A 39 1.33 8.69 -6.94
CA GLU A 39 2.55 7.95 -7.32
C GLU A 39 3.82 8.79 -7.08
N GLN A 40 3.82 10.06 -7.47
CA GLN A 40 4.94 10.97 -7.26
C GLN A 40 5.27 11.14 -5.77
N LEU A 41 4.25 11.40 -4.94
CA LEU A 41 4.41 11.57 -3.49
C LEU A 41 4.94 10.29 -2.83
N MET A 42 4.41 9.12 -3.22
CA MET A 42 4.90 7.84 -2.69
C MET A 42 6.36 7.59 -3.05
N LYS A 43 6.77 7.87 -4.30
CA LYS A 43 8.17 7.77 -4.72
C LYS A 43 9.05 8.71 -3.91
N GLN A 44 8.62 9.95 -3.70
CA GLN A 44 9.35 10.94 -2.91
C GLN A 44 9.53 10.47 -1.45
N PHE A 45 8.47 10.03 -0.78
CA PHE A 45 8.54 9.59 0.62
C PHE A 45 9.33 8.28 0.79
N ALA A 46 9.25 7.38 -0.19
CA ALA A 46 10.06 6.16 -0.22
C ALA A 46 11.53 6.41 -0.60
N LYS A 47 11.89 7.63 -1.04
CA LYS A 47 13.20 7.97 -1.61
C LYS A 47 13.58 7.02 -2.76
N ALA A 48 12.60 6.68 -3.58
CA ALA A 48 12.76 5.77 -4.69
C ALA A 48 13.52 6.44 -5.85
N SER A 49 14.13 5.63 -6.71
CA SER A 49 14.78 6.11 -7.93
C SER A 49 13.76 6.67 -8.94
N ASP A 50 14.24 7.47 -9.88
CA ASP A 50 13.40 8.13 -10.89
C ASP A 50 12.67 7.13 -11.80
N ASP A 51 13.24 5.96 -12.04
CA ASP A 51 12.67 4.87 -12.82
C ASP A 51 11.70 3.97 -12.02
N ALA A 52 11.62 4.12 -10.70
CA ALA A 52 10.70 3.34 -9.87
C ALA A 52 9.23 3.67 -10.19
N ARG A 53 8.35 2.70 -9.93
CA ARG A 53 6.89 2.82 -10.06
C ARG A 53 6.20 2.51 -8.75
N THR A 54 5.04 3.12 -8.51
CA THR A 54 4.15 2.78 -7.39
C THR A 54 2.77 2.40 -7.92
N VAL A 55 2.18 1.37 -7.34
CA VAL A 55 0.81 0.93 -7.64
C VAL A 55 -0.03 0.96 -6.36
N PHE A 56 -1.31 1.32 -6.51
CA PHE A 56 -2.26 1.40 -5.41
C PHE A 56 -3.18 0.18 -5.45
N ILE A 57 -2.98 -0.74 -4.52
CA ILE A 57 -3.78 -1.96 -4.41
C ILE A 57 -4.99 -1.68 -3.52
N THR A 58 -6.19 -1.91 -4.05
CA THR A 58 -7.45 -1.82 -3.29
C THR A 58 -7.60 -3.03 -2.37
N GLY A 59 -6.77 -3.08 -1.32
CA GLY A 59 -6.70 -4.16 -0.35
C GLY A 59 -5.86 -3.79 0.87
N SER A 60 -5.84 -4.64 1.89
CA SER A 60 -4.98 -4.44 3.07
C SER A 60 -3.51 -4.68 2.75
N GLY A 61 -2.62 -4.40 3.71
CA GLY A 61 -1.19 -4.72 3.59
C GLY A 61 -0.91 -6.18 3.23
N THR A 62 -1.73 -7.13 3.71
CA THR A 62 -1.57 -8.56 3.35
C THR A 62 -1.82 -8.81 1.86
N ALA A 63 -2.78 -8.14 1.24
CA ALA A 63 -3.03 -8.29 -0.20
C ALA A 63 -1.83 -7.81 -1.03
N SER A 64 -1.15 -6.75 -0.57
CA SER A 64 0.08 -6.26 -1.22
C SER A 64 1.25 -7.23 -1.02
N MET A 65 1.38 -7.85 0.17
CA MET A 65 2.41 -8.88 0.42
C MET A 65 2.25 -10.07 -0.52
N GLU A 66 1.03 -10.58 -0.67
CA GLU A 66 0.72 -11.70 -1.56
C GLU A 66 0.95 -11.33 -3.04
N ALA A 67 0.48 -10.15 -3.47
CA ALA A 67 0.70 -9.66 -4.83
C ALA A 67 2.18 -9.59 -5.19
N VAL A 68 3.04 -9.13 -4.27
CA VAL A 68 4.50 -9.10 -4.48
C VAL A 68 5.07 -10.50 -4.61
N VAL A 69 4.79 -11.41 -3.67
CA VAL A 69 5.35 -12.77 -3.69
C VAL A 69 4.96 -13.50 -4.97
N MET A 70 3.67 -13.45 -5.35
CA MET A 70 3.15 -14.16 -6.53
C MET A 70 3.69 -13.63 -7.86
N ASN A 71 4.08 -12.36 -7.94
CA ASN A 71 4.53 -11.73 -9.20
C ASN A 71 6.05 -11.59 -9.32
N VAL A 72 6.79 -11.69 -8.23
CA VAL A 72 8.26 -11.55 -8.22
C VAL A 72 8.96 -12.91 -8.21
N PHE A 73 8.37 -13.93 -7.58
CA PHE A 73 8.99 -15.25 -7.44
C PHE A 73 8.23 -16.34 -8.19
N THR A 74 8.92 -17.44 -8.44
CA THR A 74 8.41 -18.65 -9.06
C THR A 74 8.66 -19.85 -8.13
N PRO A 75 8.01 -21.01 -8.36
CA PRO A 75 8.29 -22.23 -7.60
C PRO A 75 9.74 -22.74 -7.68
N ALA A 76 10.56 -22.23 -8.61
CA ALA A 76 11.97 -22.58 -8.74
C ALA A 76 12.89 -21.70 -7.87
N ASP A 77 12.39 -20.57 -7.37
CA ASP A 77 13.16 -19.66 -6.54
C ASP A 77 13.33 -20.18 -5.12
N LYS A 78 14.47 -19.85 -4.51
CA LYS A 78 14.74 -20.14 -3.10
C LYS A 78 14.86 -18.83 -2.32
N VAL A 79 13.81 -18.52 -1.56
CA VAL A 79 13.68 -17.24 -0.85
C VAL A 79 14.11 -17.39 0.62
N LEU A 80 14.90 -16.42 1.12
CA LEU A 80 15.20 -16.30 2.54
C LEU A 80 14.18 -15.37 3.22
N VAL A 81 13.46 -15.88 4.22
CA VAL A 81 12.51 -15.08 5.02
C VAL A 81 13.02 -14.92 6.44
N VAL A 82 13.18 -13.67 6.88
CA VAL A 82 13.50 -13.35 8.29
C VAL A 82 12.22 -13.40 9.12
N ASN A 83 12.03 -14.47 9.89
CA ASN A 83 10.85 -14.66 10.73
C ASN A 83 11.10 -14.28 12.20
N GLY A 84 10.94 -12.99 12.52
CA GLY A 84 11.05 -12.45 13.88
C GLY A 84 9.72 -12.18 14.59
N GLY A 85 8.59 -12.55 14.00
CA GLY A 85 7.26 -12.23 14.53
C GLY A 85 6.14 -12.41 13.50
N SER A 86 4.92 -11.97 13.83
CA SER A 86 3.71 -12.28 13.05
C SER A 86 3.77 -11.87 11.58
N PHE A 87 4.41 -10.75 11.23
CA PHE A 87 4.53 -10.31 9.84
C PHE A 87 5.60 -11.08 9.06
N GLY A 88 6.70 -11.47 9.69
CA GLY A 88 7.71 -12.36 9.09
C GLY A 88 7.13 -13.76 8.87
N HIS A 89 6.39 -14.28 9.85
CA HIS A 89 5.68 -15.55 9.71
C HIS A 89 4.64 -15.52 8.58
N ARG A 90 3.99 -14.37 8.34
CA ARG A 90 3.08 -14.21 7.22
C ARG A 90 3.78 -14.34 5.85
N PHE A 91 4.99 -13.82 5.70
CA PHE A 91 5.76 -14.08 4.46
C PHE A 91 6.08 -15.57 4.30
N VAL A 92 6.39 -16.30 5.39
CA VAL A 92 6.58 -17.76 5.33
C VAL A 92 5.32 -18.50 4.86
N GLN A 93 4.12 -17.99 5.18
CA GLN A 93 2.86 -18.60 4.73
C GLN A 93 2.51 -18.30 3.27
N LEU A 94 3.08 -17.22 2.71
CA LEU A 94 2.80 -16.76 1.34
C LEU A 94 3.78 -17.30 0.31
N CYS A 95 4.98 -17.69 0.73
CA CYS A 95 6.01 -18.33 -0.11
C CYS A 95 5.85 -19.85 -0.14
#